data_AF-A0A6G7RS64-F1
#
_entry.id   AF-A0A6G7RS64-F1
#
_cell.length_a   1.000
_cell.length_b   1.000
_cell.length_c   1.000
_cell.angle_alpha   90.00
_cell.angle_beta   90.00
_cell.angle_gamma   90.00
#
_symmetry.space_group_name_H-M   'P 1'
#
loop_
_entity.id
_entity.type
_entity.pdbx_description
1 polymer ?
#
loop_
_entity_poly.entity_id
_entity_poly.type
_entity_poly.pdbx_seq_one_letter_code
_entity_poly.pdbx_strand_id
1 'polypeptide(L)'
;MNDEIRTFSRIGHFHNDTLLEISIDSFLKFELLKNENEILKKKGHFVHNGYPIYDEQEKIDIIEYSLLKESIKVIVFLGAFLESYFFELSAVALGQQYTEKHIERLDLASKIIIIPKLITGKEIDKSLHFWGEIKNLIKWRNKIIHNKTKDSTEFLKNVNPEKYDPKPLYKEFCMLEFLKSIKILFKELDRIDPKGLHTSRINSNMKRLSNEQK
;
A
#
# COMPACT_ATOMS: atom_id res chain seq x y z
N MET A 1 -18.33 -28.08 15.38
CA MET A 1 -17.14 -27.83 14.55
C MET A 1 -15.97 -27.83 15.52
N ASN A 2 -15.14 -28.88 15.50
CA ASN A 2 -14.11 -29.09 16.52
C ASN A 2 -13.10 -27.92 16.51
N ASP A 3 -12.89 -27.34 17.70
CA ASP A 3 -11.92 -26.29 18.02
C ASP A 3 -10.45 -26.76 17.98
N GLU A 4 -10.22 -27.98 17.50
CA GLU A 4 -8.90 -28.56 17.35
C GLU A 4 -8.23 -27.96 16.12
N ILE A 5 -7.44 -26.91 16.39
CA ILE A 5 -6.28 -26.54 15.59
C ILE A 5 -6.69 -26.02 14.20
N ARG A 6 -7.38 -24.86 14.15
CA ARG A 6 -7.26 -23.92 13.03
C ARG A 6 -5.85 -23.33 13.02
N THR A 7 -4.81 -24.15 12.84
CA THR A 7 -3.50 -23.58 12.56
C THR A 7 -3.55 -23.07 11.14
N PHE A 8 -3.69 -21.76 11.01
CA PHE A 8 -3.54 -21.04 9.75
C PHE A 8 -2.10 -21.14 9.19
N SER A 9 -1.28 -22.09 9.65
CA SER A 9 0.06 -22.44 9.18
C SER A 9 0.10 -22.92 7.73
N ARG A 10 -1.05 -23.03 7.05
CA ARG A 10 -1.15 -23.40 5.63
C ARG A 10 -1.79 -22.34 4.72
N ILE A 11 -1.97 -21.11 5.20
CA ILE A 11 -2.12 -19.95 4.31
C ILE A 11 -0.79 -19.81 3.54
N GLY A 12 -0.82 -20.13 2.24
CA GLY A 12 0.05 -19.84 1.11
C GLY A 12 1.19 -18.87 1.40
N HIS A 13 2.20 -19.41 2.07
CA HIS A 13 3.37 -18.67 2.54
C HIS A 13 4.11 -17.91 1.44
N PHE A 14 4.11 -18.40 0.19
CA PHE A 14 5.07 -17.87 -0.79
C PHE A 14 4.59 -16.63 -1.54
N HIS A 15 3.35 -16.58 -2.03
CA HIS A 15 2.93 -15.47 -2.91
C HIS A 15 2.62 -14.19 -2.14
N ASN A 16 1.90 -14.28 -1.01
CA ASN A 16 1.56 -13.13 -0.18
C ASN A 16 2.80 -12.43 0.37
N ASP A 17 3.74 -13.22 0.90
CA ASP A 17 4.97 -12.68 1.49
C ASP A 17 5.82 -11.98 0.43
N THR A 18 5.86 -12.53 -0.80
CA THR A 18 6.53 -11.91 -1.95
C THR A 18 5.90 -10.55 -2.31
N LEU A 19 4.57 -10.43 -2.30
CA LEU A 19 3.90 -9.14 -2.62
C LEU A 19 4.25 -8.07 -1.57
N LEU A 20 4.24 -8.43 -0.29
CA LEU A 20 4.64 -7.51 0.78
C LEU A 20 6.13 -7.16 0.69
N GLU A 21 6.98 -8.14 0.40
CA GLU A 21 8.42 -7.95 0.23
C GLU A 21 8.74 -6.98 -0.90
N ILE A 22 8.15 -7.17 -2.09
CA ILE A 22 8.32 -6.24 -3.23
C ILE A 22 7.93 -4.82 -2.84
N SER A 23 6.85 -4.66 -2.08
CA SER A 23 6.44 -3.34 -1.61
C SER A 23 7.45 -2.71 -0.65
N ILE A 24 7.97 -3.48 0.31
CA ILE A 24 8.96 -3.00 1.27
C ILE A 24 10.26 -2.64 0.56
N ASP A 25 10.76 -3.49 -0.33
CA ASP A 25 11.96 -3.22 -1.13
C ASP A 25 11.81 -1.93 -1.95
N SER A 26 10.64 -1.75 -2.56
CA SER A 26 10.32 -0.54 -3.34
C SER A 26 10.26 0.70 -2.43
N PHE A 27 9.72 0.58 -1.23
CA PHE A 27 9.68 1.68 -0.26
C PHE A 27 11.08 2.08 0.23
N LEU A 28 11.92 1.10 0.56
CA LEU A 28 13.30 1.36 0.99
C LEU A 28 14.10 2.04 -0.11
N LYS A 29 13.98 1.54 -1.34
CA LYS A 29 14.58 2.18 -2.52
C LYS A 29 14.04 3.59 -2.76
N PHE A 30 12.74 3.82 -2.56
CA PHE A 30 12.17 5.15 -2.65
C PHE A 30 12.78 6.12 -1.64
N GLU A 31 12.96 5.72 -0.39
CA GLU A 31 13.56 6.59 0.64
C GLU A 31 15.03 6.93 0.31
N LEU A 32 15.80 5.97 -0.21
CA LEU A 32 17.17 6.23 -0.70
C LEU A 32 17.18 7.26 -1.83
N LEU A 33 16.36 7.05 -2.87
CA LEU A 33 16.25 7.96 -4.00
C LEU A 33 15.74 9.35 -3.59
N LYS A 34 14.85 9.41 -2.59
CA LYS A 34 14.30 10.67 -2.10
C LYS A 34 15.39 11.49 -1.42
N ASN A 35 16.19 10.84 -0.56
CA ASN A 35 17.33 11.50 0.08
C ASN A 35 18.36 11.99 -0.93
N GLU A 36 18.67 11.17 -1.95
CA GLU A 36 19.55 11.56 -3.05
C GLU A 36 19.02 12.78 -3.82
N ASN A 37 17.72 12.77 -4.18
CA ASN A 37 17.07 13.89 -4.86
C ASN A 37 17.16 15.18 -4.04
N GLU A 38 16.90 15.12 -2.73
CA GLU A 38 16.99 16.28 -1.84
C GLU A 38 18.42 16.82 -1.75
N ILE A 39 19.44 15.95 -1.77
CA ILE A 39 20.85 16.38 -1.80
C ILE A 39 21.18 17.07 -3.12
N LEU A 40 20.76 16.52 -4.26
CA LEU A 40 21.01 17.11 -5.58
C LEU A 40 20.33 18.48 -5.71
N LYS A 41 19.08 18.59 -5.26
CA LYS A 41 18.33 19.85 -5.28
C LYS A 41 18.96 20.93 -4.41
N LYS A 42 19.60 20.56 -3.29
CA LYS A 42 20.33 21.51 -2.42
C LYS A 42 21.63 22.03 -3.04
N LYS A 43 22.22 21.30 -3.99
CA LYS A 43 23.49 21.66 -4.64
C LYS A 43 23.32 22.64 -5.81
N GLY A 44 22.14 22.68 -6.43
CA GLY A 44 21.89 23.56 -7.59
C GLY A 44 21.62 25.02 -7.21
N HIS A 45 21.89 25.93 -8.15
CA HIS A 45 21.62 27.36 -8.00
C HIS A 45 20.20 27.74 -8.45
N PHE A 46 19.47 28.49 -7.62
CA PHE A 46 18.18 29.09 -7.99
C PHE A 46 18.38 30.40 -8.74
N VAL A 47 18.12 30.46 -10.06
CA VAL A 47 17.97 31.78 -10.73
C VAL A 47 16.99 31.82 -11.91
N HIS A 48 16.07 32.78 -11.78
CA HIS A 48 15.24 33.53 -12.76
C HIS A 48 14.08 32.85 -13.51
N ASN A 49 12.92 33.54 -13.51
CA ASN A 49 11.62 33.18 -14.11
C ASN A 49 10.75 32.14 -13.41
N GLY A 50 10.95 31.92 -12.09
CA GLY A 50 9.97 31.22 -11.25
C GLY A 50 10.01 29.68 -11.30
N TYR A 51 10.92 29.08 -12.08
CA TYR A 51 11.15 27.63 -12.10
C TYR A 51 12.58 27.32 -11.62
N PRO A 52 12.78 26.36 -10.70
CA PRO A 52 14.10 25.92 -10.31
C PRO A 52 14.75 25.13 -11.46
N ILE A 53 15.91 25.57 -11.92
CA ILE A 53 16.78 24.81 -12.83
C ILE A 53 17.98 24.37 -12.01
N TYR A 54 18.21 23.07 -11.92
CA TYR A 54 19.34 22.54 -11.17
C TYR A 54 20.51 22.21 -12.10
N ASP A 55 21.74 22.33 -11.59
CA ASP A 55 22.97 21.98 -12.34
C ASP A 55 22.96 20.53 -12.85
N GLU A 56 22.26 19.65 -12.13
CA GLU A 56 22.07 18.23 -12.44
C GLU A 56 20.61 17.90 -12.82
N GLN A 57 19.92 18.80 -13.55
CA GLN A 57 18.49 18.66 -13.89
C GLN A 57 18.13 17.31 -14.50
N GLU A 58 18.89 16.81 -15.47
CA GLU A 58 18.62 15.52 -16.12
C GLU A 58 18.64 14.35 -15.11
N LYS A 59 19.57 14.37 -14.15
CA LYS A 59 19.63 13.35 -13.09
C LYS A 59 18.46 13.46 -12.14
N ILE A 60 18.05 14.69 -11.80
CA ILE A 60 16.86 14.93 -10.97
C ILE A 60 15.61 14.37 -11.66
N ASP A 61 15.44 14.61 -12.96
CA ASP A 61 14.29 14.09 -13.71
C ASP A 61 14.27 12.54 -13.71
N ILE A 62 15.43 11.90 -13.89
CA ILE A 62 15.58 10.43 -13.82
C ILE A 62 15.23 9.91 -12.42
N ILE A 63 15.68 10.59 -11.36
CA ILE A 63 15.38 10.22 -9.99
C ILE A 63 13.89 10.43 -9.68
N GLU A 64 13.29 11.54 -10.11
CA GLU A 64 11.86 11.80 -9.91
C GLU A 64 10.98 10.79 -10.63
N TYR A 65 11.35 10.38 -11.85
CA TYR A 65 10.69 9.28 -12.54
C TYR A 65 10.82 7.96 -11.77
N SER A 66 12.00 7.70 -11.21
CA SER A 66 12.24 6.51 -10.37
C SER A 66 11.43 6.54 -9.07
N LEU A 67 11.32 7.69 -8.41
CA LEU A 67 10.46 7.91 -7.24
C LEU A 67 9.00 7.60 -7.56
N LEU A 68 8.50 8.08 -8.69
CA LEU A 68 7.16 7.75 -9.17
C LEU A 68 7.00 6.25 -9.36
N LYS A 69 7.93 5.59 -10.06
CA LYS A 69 7.89 4.16 -10.31
C LYS A 69 7.86 3.34 -9.03
N GLU A 70 8.75 3.63 -8.08
CA GLU A 70 8.80 2.91 -6.81
C GLU A 70 7.54 3.16 -5.97
N SER A 71 6.99 4.40 -5.98
CA SER A 71 5.73 4.69 -5.25
C SER A 71 4.52 3.91 -5.77
N ILE A 72 4.44 3.74 -7.10
CA ILE A 72 3.38 2.94 -7.73
C ILE A 72 3.49 1.49 -7.30
N LYS A 73 4.71 0.92 -7.31
CA LYS A 73 4.93 -0.45 -6.85
C LYS A 73 4.48 -0.62 -5.41
N VAL A 74 4.89 0.27 -4.50
CA VAL A 74 4.49 0.19 -3.09
C VAL A 74 2.97 0.07 -2.98
N ILE A 75 2.23 0.99 -3.59
CA ILE A 75 0.76 1.01 -3.49
C ILE A 75 0.11 -0.23 -4.11
N VAL A 76 0.51 -0.58 -5.33
CA VAL A 76 -0.10 -1.69 -6.07
C VAL A 76 0.16 -3.02 -5.36
N PHE A 77 1.40 -3.27 -4.94
CA PHE A 77 1.79 -4.50 -4.27
C PHE A 77 1.25 -4.60 -2.84
N LEU A 78 1.12 -3.49 -2.09
CA LEU A 78 0.40 -3.53 -0.79
C LEU A 78 -1.08 -3.85 -0.96
N GLY A 79 -1.74 -3.26 -1.95
CA GLY A 79 -3.14 -3.56 -2.23
C GLY A 79 -3.34 -5.02 -2.64
N ALA A 80 -2.47 -5.53 -3.51
CA ALA A 80 -2.48 -6.93 -3.93
C ALA A 80 -2.20 -7.90 -2.78
N PHE A 81 -1.24 -7.56 -1.91
CA PHE A 81 -0.95 -8.31 -0.69
C PHE A 81 -2.21 -8.43 0.19
N LEU A 82 -2.90 -7.32 0.47
CA LEU A 82 -4.12 -7.36 1.27
C LEU A 82 -5.23 -8.16 0.58
N GLU A 83 -5.43 -8.01 -0.72
CA GLU A 83 -6.43 -8.82 -1.44
C GLU A 83 -6.15 -10.31 -1.36
N SER A 84 -4.91 -10.71 -1.62
CA SER A 84 -4.54 -12.12 -1.66
C SER A 84 -4.54 -12.73 -0.25
N TYR A 85 -4.09 -11.97 0.76
CA TYR A 85 -4.16 -12.37 2.16
C TYR A 85 -5.59 -12.64 2.62
N PHE A 86 -6.50 -11.69 2.38
CA PHE A 86 -7.89 -11.82 2.83
C PHE A 86 -8.65 -12.88 2.04
N PHE A 87 -8.39 -13.01 0.74
CA PHE A 87 -8.93 -14.11 -0.06
C PHE A 87 -8.55 -15.45 0.54
N GLU A 88 -7.27 -15.65 0.83
CA GLU A 88 -6.79 -16.90 1.37
C GLU A 88 -7.31 -17.19 2.79
N LEU A 89 -7.35 -16.16 3.63
CA LEU A 89 -7.96 -16.25 4.97
C LEU A 89 -9.41 -16.74 4.88
N SER A 90 -10.20 -16.19 3.96
CA SER A 90 -11.57 -16.65 3.74
C SER A 90 -11.65 -18.05 3.13
N ALA A 91 -10.77 -18.40 2.19
CA ALA A 91 -10.76 -19.71 1.56
C ALA A 91 -10.49 -20.82 2.58
N VAL A 92 -9.52 -20.60 3.48
CA VAL A 92 -9.18 -21.54 4.55
C VAL A 92 -10.29 -21.65 5.59
N ALA A 93 -10.91 -20.54 5.98
CA ALA A 93 -11.87 -20.53 7.09
C ALA A 93 -13.32 -20.84 6.69
N LEU A 94 -13.74 -20.43 5.49
CA LEU A 94 -15.12 -20.52 4.98
C LEU A 94 -15.27 -21.50 3.81
N GLY A 95 -14.16 -21.97 3.24
CA GLY A 95 -14.10 -22.85 2.08
C GLY A 95 -13.91 -22.11 0.76
N GLN A 96 -13.18 -22.75 -0.17
CA GLN A 96 -12.82 -22.21 -1.47
C GLN A 96 -14.05 -21.80 -2.30
N GLN A 97 -15.01 -22.70 -2.46
CA GLN A 97 -16.21 -22.46 -3.28
C GLN A 97 -17.05 -21.28 -2.75
N TYR A 98 -17.19 -21.16 -1.43
CA TYR A 98 -17.91 -20.04 -0.83
C TYR A 98 -17.15 -18.72 -1.07
N THR A 99 -15.83 -18.76 -0.94
CA THR A 99 -14.97 -17.60 -1.12
C THR A 99 -15.03 -17.06 -2.54
N GLU A 100 -14.81 -17.90 -3.56
CA GLU A 100 -14.88 -17.51 -4.98
C GLU A 100 -16.28 -16.98 -5.35
N LYS A 101 -17.33 -17.63 -4.86
CA LYS A 101 -18.71 -17.28 -5.23
C LYS A 101 -19.21 -15.99 -4.57
N HIS A 102 -18.82 -15.76 -3.31
CA HIS A 102 -19.44 -14.73 -2.47
C HIS A 102 -18.45 -13.67 -1.95
N ILE A 103 -17.26 -14.07 -1.51
CA ILE A 103 -16.30 -13.16 -0.87
C ILE A 103 -15.47 -12.40 -1.91
N GLU A 104 -15.05 -13.06 -2.99
CA GLU A 104 -14.18 -12.47 -4.01
C GLU A 104 -14.79 -11.22 -4.66
N ARG A 105 -16.12 -11.19 -4.80
CA ARG A 105 -16.88 -10.08 -5.40
C ARG A 105 -16.93 -8.81 -4.56
N LEU A 106 -16.56 -8.89 -3.28
CA LEU A 106 -16.51 -7.73 -2.39
C LEU A 106 -15.31 -6.84 -2.74
N ASP A 107 -15.46 -5.52 -2.60
CA ASP A 107 -14.31 -4.62 -2.65
C ASP A 107 -13.35 -4.90 -1.48
N LEU A 108 -12.08 -4.51 -1.64
CA LEU A 108 -11.04 -4.80 -0.64
C LEU A 108 -11.39 -4.23 0.75
N ALA A 109 -12.01 -3.05 0.85
CA ALA A 109 -12.35 -2.48 2.16
C ALA A 109 -13.43 -3.34 2.85
N SER A 110 -14.43 -3.78 2.09
CA SER A 110 -15.46 -4.71 2.55
C SER A 110 -14.87 -6.07 2.96
N LYS A 111 -13.91 -6.62 2.20
CA LYS A 111 -13.21 -7.88 2.56
C LYS A 111 -12.54 -7.77 3.93
N ILE A 112 -11.79 -6.68 4.16
CA ILE A 112 -11.08 -6.44 5.42
C ILE A 112 -12.04 -6.43 6.62
N ILE A 113 -13.23 -5.87 6.48
CA ILE A 113 -14.21 -5.77 7.58
C ILE A 113 -15.02 -7.07 7.75
N ILE A 114 -15.54 -7.61 6.65
CA ILE A 114 -16.55 -8.67 6.68
C ILE A 114 -15.91 -10.03 6.98
N ILE A 115 -14.74 -10.32 6.40
CA ILE A 115 -14.10 -11.63 6.55
C ILE A 115 -13.79 -11.94 8.02
N PRO A 116 -13.15 -11.05 8.80
CA PRO A 116 -12.92 -11.32 10.22
C PRO A 116 -14.22 -11.50 11.01
N LYS A 117 -15.27 -10.73 10.69
CA LYS A 117 -16.58 -10.86 11.33
C LYS A 117 -17.23 -12.22 11.04
N LEU A 118 -17.14 -12.71 9.81
CA LEU A 118 -17.65 -14.03 9.43
C LEU A 118 -16.88 -15.18 10.09
N ILE A 119 -15.57 -15.03 10.26
CA ILE A 119 -14.70 -16.07 10.82
C ILE A 119 -14.77 -16.13 12.35
N THR A 120 -14.82 -14.96 13.00
CA THR A 120 -14.61 -14.82 14.46
C THR A 120 -15.85 -14.31 15.21
N GLY A 121 -16.87 -13.80 14.50
CA GLY A 121 -18.02 -13.10 15.09
C GLY A 121 -17.69 -11.69 15.60
N LYS A 122 -16.44 -11.23 15.52
CA LYS A 122 -15.97 -9.94 16.05
C LYS A 122 -15.64 -8.97 14.93
N GLU A 123 -15.75 -7.69 15.23
CA GLU A 123 -15.40 -6.61 14.29
C GLU A 123 -14.02 -6.03 14.57
N ILE A 124 -13.35 -5.61 13.50
CA ILE A 124 -12.18 -4.74 13.55
C ILE A 124 -12.59 -3.38 14.12
N ASP A 125 -11.80 -2.84 15.05
CA ASP A 125 -12.00 -1.48 15.54
C ASP A 125 -11.60 -0.44 14.47
N LYS A 126 -12.62 0.10 13.80
CA LYS A 126 -12.48 1.13 12.75
C LYS A 126 -12.25 2.54 13.29
N SER A 127 -12.34 2.75 14.61
CA SER A 127 -12.09 4.07 15.22
C SER A 127 -10.59 4.41 15.24
N LEU A 128 -9.73 3.40 15.06
CA LEU A 128 -8.30 3.56 15.03
C LEU A 128 -7.83 4.22 13.72
N HIS A 129 -6.81 5.09 13.84
CA HIS A 129 -6.25 5.87 12.73
C HIS A 129 -5.89 5.02 11.50
N PHE A 130 -5.43 3.77 11.71
CA PHE A 130 -5.00 2.89 10.63
C PHE A 130 -6.10 2.66 9.58
N TRP A 131 -7.39 2.69 9.96
CA TRP A 131 -8.47 2.46 9.01
C TRP A 131 -8.61 3.59 7.98
N GLY A 132 -8.33 4.83 8.39
CA GLY A 132 -8.27 5.97 7.48
C GLY A 132 -7.22 5.76 6.39
N GLU A 133 -6.02 5.34 6.79
CA GLU A 133 -4.89 5.11 5.90
C GLU A 133 -5.09 3.89 5.00
N ILE A 134 -5.69 2.80 5.49
CA ILE A 134 -6.04 1.64 4.65
C ILE A 134 -7.04 2.04 3.56
N LYS A 135 -8.08 2.82 3.89
CA LYS A 135 -9.00 3.35 2.87
C LYS A 135 -8.28 4.26 1.86
N ASN A 136 -7.33 5.06 2.32
CA ASN A 136 -6.54 5.93 1.46
C ASN A 136 -5.63 5.12 0.51
N LEU A 137 -4.98 4.06 1.01
CA LEU A 137 -4.22 3.09 0.20
C LEU A 137 -5.11 2.48 -0.90
N ILE A 138 -6.30 1.99 -0.54
CA ILE A 138 -7.24 1.39 -1.49
C ILE A 138 -7.68 2.40 -2.55
N LYS A 139 -7.98 3.64 -2.14
CA LYS A 139 -8.33 4.75 -3.04
C LYS A 139 -7.22 5.01 -4.05
N TRP A 140 -5.97 5.14 -3.61
CA TRP A 140 -4.83 5.40 -4.49
C TRP A 140 -4.54 4.22 -5.40
N ARG A 141 -4.58 2.99 -4.88
CA ARG A 141 -4.44 1.78 -5.69
C ARG A 141 -5.47 1.72 -6.81
N ASN A 142 -6.74 1.98 -6.50
CA ASN A 142 -7.80 2.00 -7.50
C ASN A 142 -7.61 3.14 -8.52
N LYS A 143 -7.17 4.32 -8.09
CA LYS A 143 -6.86 5.44 -8.99
C LYS A 143 -5.71 5.11 -9.95
N ILE A 144 -4.68 4.39 -9.48
CA ILE A 144 -3.54 3.96 -10.28
C ILE A 144 -3.95 2.88 -11.29
N ILE A 145 -4.63 1.82 -10.83
CA ILE A 145 -4.98 0.66 -11.67
C ILE A 145 -6.12 1.00 -12.64
N HIS A 146 -7.14 1.72 -12.18
CA HIS A 146 -8.28 2.12 -12.98
C HIS A 146 -8.14 3.55 -13.48
N ASN A 147 -6.92 3.94 -13.86
CA ASN A 147 -6.68 5.17 -14.60
C ASN A 147 -7.23 5.07 -16.04
N LYS A 148 -8.51 4.70 -16.17
CA LYS A 148 -9.31 4.96 -17.36
C LYS A 148 -9.40 6.46 -17.42
N THR A 149 -8.71 7.05 -18.38
CA THR A 149 -8.71 8.46 -18.72
C THR A 149 -10.11 9.03 -18.52
N LYS A 150 -10.31 9.82 -17.44
CA LYS A 150 -11.32 10.87 -17.51
C LYS A 150 -10.94 11.71 -18.72
N ASP A 151 -11.87 11.85 -19.66
CA ASP A 151 -11.69 12.49 -20.97
C ASP A 151 -10.55 13.51 -20.92
N SER A 152 -9.40 13.16 -21.49
CA SER A 152 -8.20 14.02 -21.45
C SER A 152 -8.49 15.39 -22.07
N THR A 153 -9.46 15.43 -22.98
CA THR A 153 -10.08 16.62 -23.58
C THR A 153 -10.84 17.50 -22.59
N GLU A 154 -11.56 16.94 -21.61
CA GLU A 154 -12.28 17.71 -20.58
C GLU A 154 -11.32 18.25 -19.52
N PHE A 155 -10.27 17.48 -19.19
CA PHE A 155 -9.18 17.93 -18.33
C PHE A 155 -8.42 19.11 -18.95
N LEU A 156 -7.97 18.98 -20.21
CA LEU A 156 -7.21 20.03 -20.91
C LEU A 156 -8.04 21.32 -21.14
N LYS A 157 -9.37 21.25 -21.21
CA LYS A 157 -10.25 22.42 -21.32
C LYS A 157 -10.34 23.26 -20.04
N ASN A 158 -10.11 22.64 -18.87
CA ASN A 158 -10.33 23.28 -17.56
C ASN A 158 -9.04 23.59 -16.80
N VAL A 159 -7.89 23.22 -17.36
CA VAL A 159 -6.58 23.42 -16.73
C VAL A 159 -5.98 24.70 -17.29
N ASN A 160 -5.74 25.69 -16.42
CA ASN A 160 -4.89 26.82 -16.77
C ASN A 160 -3.42 26.34 -16.76
N PRO A 161 -2.73 26.29 -17.92
CA PRO A 161 -1.37 25.77 -18.01
C PRO A 161 -0.38 26.56 -17.14
N GLU A 162 -0.64 27.85 -16.90
CA GLU A 162 0.22 28.71 -16.08
C GLU A 162 0.05 28.49 -14.57
N LYS A 163 -1.00 27.79 -14.15
CA LYS A 163 -1.29 27.47 -12.72
C LYS A 163 -1.24 25.98 -12.42
N TYR A 164 -1.02 25.15 -13.43
CA TYR A 164 -1.00 23.71 -13.29
C TYR A 164 0.40 23.24 -12.93
N ASP A 165 0.63 23.06 -11.63
CA ASP A 165 1.78 22.32 -11.11
C ASP A 165 1.32 20.90 -10.76
N PRO A 166 1.48 19.91 -11.66
CA PRO A 166 1.15 18.53 -11.33
C PRO A 166 2.09 18.05 -10.22
N LYS A 167 1.62 18.08 -8.98
CA LYS A 167 2.34 17.45 -7.88
C LYS A 167 2.55 15.97 -8.23
N PRO A 168 3.80 15.47 -8.19
CA PRO A 168 4.04 14.07 -8.46
C PRO A 168 3.26 13.21 -7.46
N LEU A 169 2.72 12.10 -7.96
CA LEU A 169 1.81 11.19 -7.25
C LEU A 169 2.28 10.88 -5.81
N TYR A 170 3.57 10.60 -5.64
CA TYR A 170 4.17 10.24 -4.35
C TYR A 170 4.20 11.36 -3.30
N LYS A 171 3.85 12.60 -3.67
CA LYS A 171 3.66 13.72 -2.73
C LYS A 171 2.22 13.84 -2.21
N GLU A 172 1.30 13.06 -2.76
CA GLU A 172 -0.13 13.10 -2.39
C GLU A 172 -0.51 12.12 -1.27
N PHE A 173 0.44 11.29 -0.82
CA PHE A 173 0.25 10.32 0.27
C PHE A 173 1.56 10.00 0.99
N CYS A 174 1.47 9.45 2.21
CA CYS A 174 2.61 8.96 2.97
C CYS A 174 2.66 7.43 2.96
N MET A 175 3.58 6.84 2.19
CA MET A 175 3.73 5.39 2.08
C MET A 175 4.08 4.72 3.42
N LEU A 176 4.85 5.41 4.26
CA LEU A 176 5.20 4.91 5.58
C LEU A 176 3.96 4.73 6.46
N GLU A 177 2.98 5.63 6.37
CA GLU A 177 1.73 5.50 7.12
C GLU A 177 0.89 4.31 6.64
N PHE A 178 0.95 3.96 5.35
CA PHE A 178 0.33 2.73 4.85
C PHE A 178 0.98 1.48 5.46
N LEU A 179 2.30 1.40 5.46
CA LEU A 179 3.05 0.27 6.03
C LEU A 179 2.80 0.13 7.54
N LYS A 180 2.83 1.25 8.29
CA LYS A 180 2.47 1.28 9.71
C LYS A 180 1.03 0.82 9.94
N SER A 181 0.11 1.23 9.08
CA SER A 181 -1.31 0.87 9.19
C SER A 181 -1.56 -0.61 8.92
N ILE A 182 -0.80 -1.23 8.01
CA ILE A 182 -0.82 -2.69 7.81
C ILE A 182 -0.34 -3.41 9.09
N LYS A 183 0.74 -2.92 9.72
CA LYS A 183 1.22 -3.49 10.98
C LYS A 183 0.17 -3.41 12.09
N ILE A 184 -0.58 -2.31 12.17
CA ILE A 184 -1.66 -2.15 13.15
C ILE A 184 -2.85 -3.07 12.81
N LEU A 185 -3.25 -3.14 11.53
CA LEU A 185 -4.32 -4.03 11.07
C LEU A 185 -4.04 -5.48 11.48
N PHE A 186 -2.82 -5.98 11.27
CA PHE A 186 -2.48 -7.37 11.58
C PHE A 186 -2.43 -7.65 13.10
N LYS A 187 -2.05 -6.66 13.90
CA LYS A 187 -2.19 -6.75 15.37
C LYS A 187 -3.66 -6.78 15.79
N GLU A 188 -4.50 -6.03 15.10
CA GLU A 188 -5.94 -5.99 15.36
C GLU A 188 -6.61 -7.31 14.96
N LEU A 189 -6.15 -7.94 13.87
CA LEU A 189 -6.54 -9.31 13.52
C LEU A 189 -6.16 -10.31 14.62
N ASP A 190 -4.94 -10.23 15.17
CA ASP A 190 -4.54 -11.07 16.31
C ASP A 190 -5.35 -10.81 17.57
N ARG A 191 -5.82 -9.57 17.79
CA ARG A 191 -6.69 -9.24 18.93
C ARG A 191 -8.03 -9.98 18.83
N ILE A 192 -8.62 -10.04 17.63
CA ILE A 192 -9.93 -10.67 17.41
C ILE A 192 -9.83 -12.18 17.19
N ASP A 193 -8.73 -12.65 16.59
CA ASP A 193 -8.36 -14.04 16.38
C ASP A 193 -6.93 -14.36 16.91
N PRO A 194 -6.77 -14.56 18.23
CA PRO A 194 -5.46 -14.83 18.83
C PRO A 194 -4.77 -16.12 18.34
N LYS A 195 -5.55 -17.08 17.80
CA LYS A 195 -5.01 -18.33 17.25
C LYS A 195 -4.58 -18.18 15.78
N GLY A 196 -4.96 -17.06 15.14
CA GLY A 196 -4.65 -16.72 13.75
C GLY A 196 -3.16 -16.49 13.48
N LEU A 197 -2.43 -15.96 14.46
CA LEU A 197 -1.02 -15.57 14.35
C LEU A 197 -0.76 -14.69 13.11
N HIS A 198 -1.68 -13.77 12.81
CA HIS A 198 -1.65 -12.89 11.67
C HIS A 198 -0.36 -12.07 11.64
N THR A 199 0.04 -11.44 12.75
CA THR A 199 1.27 -10.62 12.80
C THR A 199 2.54 -11.42 12.48
N SER A 200 2.58 -12.73 12.74
CA SER A 200 3.76 -13.54 12.40
C SER A 200 4.03 -13.58 10.90
N ARG A 201 3.00 -13.37 10.07
CA ARG A 201 3.07 -13.35 8.60
C ARG A 201 3.82 -12.14 8.06
N ILE A 202 3.71 -11.00 8.72
CA ILE A 202 4.34 -9.77 8.26
C ILE A 202 5.62 -9.42 9.02
N ASN A 203 5.93 -10.15 10.09
CA ASN A 203 6.97 -9.76 11.04
C ASN A 203 8.38 -9.70 10.44
N SER A 204 8.78 -10.67 9.61
CA SER A 204 10.09 -10.69 8.95
C SER A 204 10.26 -9.43 8.09
N ASN A 205 9.28 -9.20 7.23
CA ASN A 205 9.14 -8.05 6.35
C ASN A 205 9.14 -6.72 7.13
N MET A 206 8.32 -6.60 8.18
CA MET A 206 8.20 -5.38 8.99
C MET A 206 9.44 -5.09 9.85
N LYS A 207 10.26 -6.10 10.19
CA LYS A 207 11.54 -5.89 10.88
C LYS A 207 12.56 -5.19 9.99
N ARG A 208 12.58 -5.49 8.68
CA ARG A 208 13.47 -4.84 7.71
C ARG A 208 13.25 -3.32 7.68
N LEU A 209 11.99 -2.89 7.67
CA LEU A 209 11.62 -1.48 7.78
C LEU A 209 12.14 -0.78 9.05
N SER A 210 12.23 -1.50 10.17
CA SER A 210 12.65 -0.94 11.46
C SER A 210 14.16 -0.83 11.61
N ASN A 211 14.92 -1.66 10.87
CA ASN A 211 16.38 -1.69 10.91
C ASN A 211 17.01 -0.68 9.96
N GLU A 212 16.34 -0.32 8.87
CA GLU A 212 16.82 0.66 7.87
C GLU A 212 16.39 2.11 8.17
N GLN A 213 15.61 2.32 9.24
CA GLN A 213 15.20 3.65 9.74
C GLN A 213 16.03 4.14 10.94
N LYS A 214 17.05 3.39 11.36
CA LYS A 214 18.02 3.77 12.40
C LYS A 214 19.31 4.25 11.76
#